data_AF-B8BW04-F1
#
_entry.id   AF-B8BW04-F1
#
_cell.length_a   1.000
_cell.length_b   1.000
_cell.length_c   1.000
_cell.angle_alpha   90.00
_cell.angle_beta   90.00
_cell.angle_gamma   90.00
#
_symmetry.space_group_name_H-M   'P 1'
#
loop_
_entity.id
_entity.type
_entity.pdbx_description
1 polymer ?
#
loop_
_entity_poly.entity_id
_entity_poly.type
_entity_poly.pdbx_seq_one_letter_code
_entity_poly.pdbx_strand_id
1 'polypeptide(L)'
;GMFTVLVILVSGYHLSQHLRHMYSPVVQRKIMAVLWMTPIYSITSWLSLCFPLAEPYLAVIREFYESYCVYTFLSFLISVLGRGDRFAVLDLLEANADQLSPPDKCRCGPKFWKRFLDQCQTYAMQFVLLRPLTAIGWLVSNQLVEPKSFLDWTSPQIYIVIVTNLSIFFAFRGLVKFYHATRTYLAWCNPWPKFLCIKGVVFMTFWQKMTISIIVHVAYADKFKSNEEATDFVARSQNFLICLEM
;
A
#
# COMPACT_ATOMS: atom_id res chain seq x y z
N GLY A 1 19.16 6.42 10.97
CA GLY A 1 20.08 5.89 11.99
C GLY A 1 19.35 5.70 13.31
N MET A 2 19.39 6.70 14.19
CA MET A 2 18.77 6.61 15.53
C MET A 2 17.26 6.32 15.51
N PHE A 3 16.49 7.02 14.66
CA PHE A 3 15.06 6.77 14.47
C PHE A 3 14.78 5.33 14.02
N THR A 4 15.52 4.83 13.03
CA THR A 4 15.42 3.46 12.53
C THR A 4 15.61 2.41 13.64
N VAL A 5 16.60 2.61 14.51
CA VAL A 5 16.85 1.70 15.64
C VAL A 5 15.68 1.74 16.64
N LEU A 6 15.18 2.93 16.95
CA LEU A 6 14.03 3.09 17.84
C LEU A 6 12.78 2.40 17.28
N VAL A 7 12.49 2.57 15.99
CA VAL A 7 11.38 1.89 15.30
C VAL A 7 11.50 0.38 15.38
N ILE A 8 12.70 -0.17 15.16
CA ILE A 8 12.95 -1.62 15.24
C ILE A 8 12.67 -2.12 16.66
N LEU A 9 13.13 -1.40 17.69
CA LEU A 9 12.91 -1.78 19.09
C LEU A 9 11.43 -1.73 19.47
N VAL A 10 10.74 -0.63 19.14
CA VAL A 10 9.32 -0.45 19.46
C VAL A 10 8.44 -1.43 18.68
N SER A 11 8.67 -1.55 17.37
CA SER A 11 7.94 -2.51 16.53
C SER A 11 8.21 -3.95 16.99
N GLY A 12 9.47 -4.28 17.29
CA GLY A 12 9.86 -5.59 17.81
C GLY A 12 9.18 -5.93 19.12
N TYR A 13 9.02 -4.96 20.03
CA TYR A 13 8.26 -5.12 21.26
C TYR A 13 6.78 -5.43 20.99
N HIS A 14 6.11 -4.63 20.16
CA HIS A 14 4.70 -4.85 19.83
C HIS A 14 4.44 -6.18 19.10
N LEU A 15 5.31 -6.56 18.17
CA LEU A 15 5.25 -7.86 17.50
C LEU A 15 5.45 -9.00 18.50
N SER A 16 6.40 -8.87 19.43
CA SER A 16 6.66 -9.87 20.47
C SER A 16 5.46 -10.05 21.40
N GLN A 17 4.77 -8.95 21.76
CA GLN A 17 3.55 -9.03 22.56
C GLN A 17 2.43 -9.77 21.83
N HIS A 18 2.23 -9.47 20.54
CA HIS A 18 1.26 -10.18 19.70
C HIS A 18 1.57 -11.67 19.60
N LEU A 19 2.85 -12.05 19.41
CA LEU A 19 3.27 -13.44 19.35
C LEU A 19 3.06 -14.21 20.66
N ARG A 20 3.24 -13.54 21.82
CA ARG A 20 3.09 -14.16 23.14
C ARG A 20 1.63 -14.31 23.59
N HIS A 21 0.74 -13.40 23.17
CA HIS A 21 -0.68 -13.42 23.55
C HIS A 21 -1.59 -13.60 22.33
N MET A 22 -1.58 -14.82 21.78
CA MET A 22 -2.36 -15.16 20.60
C MET A 22 -3.78 -15.65 20.95
N TYR A 23 -4.76 -14.75 21.02
CA TYR A 23 -6.17 -15.11 21.25
C TYR A 23 -6.88 -15.59 19.97
N SER A 24 -6.52 -15.03 18.81
CA SER A 24 -7.10 -15.38 17.51
C SER A 24 -6.03 -15.41 16.41
N PRO A 25 -5.35 -16.56 16.21
CA PRO A 25 -4.12 -16.63 15.42
C PRO A 25 -4.33 -16.26 13.95
N VAL A 26 -5.51 -16.55 13.37
CA VAL A 26 -5.83 -16.23 11.97
C VAL A 26 -5.88 -14.73 11.73
N VAL A 27 -6.42 -13.97 12.69
CA VAL A 27 -6.60 -12.52 12.59
C VAL A 27 -5.30 -11.81 12.98
N GLN A 28 -4.67 -12.21 14.09
CA GLN A 28 -3.44 -11.58 14.58
C GLN A 28 -2.26 -11.74 13.63
N ARG A 29 -2.13 -12.88 12.93
CA ARG A 29 -1.09 -13.04 11.88
C ARG A 29 -1.19 -11.97 10.80
N LYS A 30 -2.41 -11.60 10.41
CA LYS A 30 -2.63 -10.56 9.38
C LYS A 30 -2.35 -9.16 9.92
N ILE A 31 -2.67 -8.89 11.20
CA ILE A 31 -2.27 -7.63 11.86
C ILE A 31 -0.75 -7.51 11.91
N MET A 32 -0.05 -8.56 12.35
CA MET A 32 1.41 -8.56 12.40
C MET A 32 2.03 -8.32 11.01
N ALA A 33 1.49 -8.98 9.99
CA ALA A 33 1.93 -8.78 8.61
C ALA A 33 1.71 -7.35 8.09
N VAL A 34 0.80 -6.56 8.68
CA VAL A 34 0.68 -5.13 8.36
C VAL A 34 1.62 -4.27 9.22
N LEU A 35 1.79 -4.61 10.51
CA LEU A 35 2.71 -3.92 11.42
C LEU A 35 4.19 -4.04 11.00
N TRP A 36 4.56 -5.10 10.30
CA TRP A 36 5.90 -5.28 9.73
C TRP A 36 6.24 -4.23 8.64
N MET A 37 5.27 -3.47 8.14
CA MET A 37 5.52 -2.40 7.17
C MET A 37 6.48 -1.34 7.71
N THR A 38 6.23 -0.84 8.93
CA THR A 38 6.99 0.23 9.56
C THR A 38 8.49 -0.09 9.69
N PRO A 39 8.92 -1.25 10.25
CA PRO A 39 10.34 -1.58 10.34
C PRO A 39 10.97 -1.83 8.95
N ILE A 40 10.26 -2.45 8.01
CA ILE A 40 10.79 -2.68 6.65
C ILE A 40 11.06 -1.35 5.96
N TYR A 41 10.12 -0.40 6.03
CA TYR A 41 10.28 0.92 5.43
C TYR A 41 11.42 1.71 6.08
N SER A 42 11.53 1.65 7.41
CA SER A 42 12.60 2.33 8.14
C SER A 42 13.99 1.80 7.78
N ILE A 43 14.14 0.47 7.70
CA ILE A 43 15.41 -0.18 7.35
C ILE A 43 15.79 0.12 5.90
N THR A 44 14.84 -0.07 4.97
CA THR A 44 15.09 0.15 3.53
C THR A 44 15.41 1.61 3.24
N SER A 45 14.68 2.57 3.82
CA SER A 45 14.97 3.99 3.66
C SER A 45 16.31 4.41 4.30
N TRP A 46 16.68 3.85 5.45
CA TRP A 46 18.01 4.10 6.02
C TRP A 46 19.13 3.52 5.17
N LEU A 47 18.97 2.29 4.66
CA LEU A 47 19.92 1.66 3.75
C LEU A 47 20.07 2.45 2.44
N SER A 48 18.97 2.97 1.89
CA SER A 48 19.00 3.84 0.70
C SER A 48 19.78 5.14 0.93
N LEU A 49 19.80 5.68 2.15
CA LEU A 49 20.60 6.85 2.50
C LEU A 49 22.10 6.52 2.66
N CYS A 50 22.42 5.35 3.22
CA CYS A 50 23.80 4.89 3.37
C CYS A 50 24.41 4.43 2.04
N PHE A 51 23.61 3.80 1.17
CA PHE A 51 24.04 3.22 -0.08
C PHE A 51 23.13 3.69 -1.23
N PRO A 52 23.43 4.86 -1.84
CA PRO A 52 22.62 5.39 -2.94
C PRO A 52 22.50 4.44 -4.14
N LEU A 53 23.55 3.64 -4.41
CA LEU A 53 23.55 2.63 -5.47
C LEU A 53 22.51 1.52 -5.27
N ALA A 54 22.10 1.26 -4.01
CA ALA A 54 21.11 0.24 -3.68
C ALA A 54 19.67 0.78 -3.67
N GLU A 55 19.48 2.10 -3.71
CA GLU A 55 18.17 2.77 -3.65
C GLU A 55 17.13 2.19 -4.62
N PRO A 56 17.43 2.00 -5.93
CA PRO A 56 16.44 1.49 -6.87
C PRO A 56 15.95 0.07 -6.50
N TYR A 57 16.83 -0.79 -6.01
CA TYR A 57 16.47 -2.16 -5.61
C TYR A 57 15.66 -2.17 -4.30
N LEU A 58 16.03 -1.33 -3.35
CA LEU A 58 15.30 -1.17 -2.07
C LEU A 58 13.92 -0.54 -2.29
N ALA A 59 13.77 0.33 -3.29
CA ALA A 59 12.48 0.87 -3.70
C ALA A 59 11.51 -0.24 -4.18
N VAL A 60 11.97 -1.19 -5.00
CA VAL A 60 11.15 -2.35 -5.44
C VAL A 60 10.64 -3.16 -4.26
N ILE A 61 11.48 -3.40 -3.24
CA ILE A 61 11.09 -4.14 -2.03
C ILE A 61 9.96 -3.40 -1.30
N ARG A 62 10.07 -2.07 -1.14
CA ARG A 62 9.03 -1.24 -0.51
C ARG A 62 7.71 -1.29 -1.28
N GLU A 63 7.77 -1.17 -2.60
CA GLU A 63 6.59 -1.21 -3.48
C GLU A 63 5.89 -2.58 -3.46
N PHE A 64 6.65 -3.67 -3.40
CA PHE A 64 6.08 -5.02 -3.23
C PHE A 64 5.40 -5.18 -1.88
N TYR A 65 6.02 -4.67 -0.82
CA TYR A 65 5.45 -4.77 0.51
C TYR A 65 4.19 -3.92 0.69
N GLU A 66 4.14 -2.76 0.05
CA GLU A 66 2.96 -1.89 -0.02
C GLU A 66 1.74 -2.66 -0.57
N SER A 67 1.92 -3.34 -1.69
CA SER A 67 0.84 -4.06 -2.35
C SER A 67 0.40 -5.30 -1.56
N TYR A 68 1.37 -6.01 -0.96
CA TYR A 68 1.10 -7.08 -0.02
C TYR A 68 0.29 -6.62 1.20
N CYS A 69 0.59 -5.45 1.75
CA CYS A 69 -0.16 -4.88 2.89
C CYS A 69 -1.62 -4.60 2.54
N VAL A 70 -1.90 -4.05 1.35
CA VAL A 70 -3.29 -3.78 0.91
C VAL A 70 -4.09 -5.07 0.82
N TYR A 71 -3.52 -6.13 0.23
CA TYR A 71 -4.18 -7.44 0.17
C TYR A 71 -4.35 -8.06 1.56
N THR A 72 -3.31 -8.03 2.40
CA THR A 72 -3.35 -8.56 3.76
C THR A 72 -4.41 -7.86 4.59
N PHE A 73 -4.57 -6.55 4.40
CA PHE A 73 -5.62 -5.79 5.07
C PHE A 73 -7.03 -6.18 4.60
N LEU A 74 -7.26 -6.35 3.29
CA LEU A 74 -8.54 -6.89 2.80
C LEU A 74 -8.82 -8.28 3.41
N SER A 75 -7.80 -9.14 3.38
CA SER A 75 -7.85 -10.49 3.94
C SER A 75 -8.10 -10.48 5.46
N PHE A 76 -7.58 -9.48 6.17
CA PHE A 76 -7.82 -9.24 7.59
C PHE A 76 -9.30 -8.94 7.85
N LEU A 77 -9.89 -8.01 7.10
CA LEU A 77 -11.32 -7.69 7.25
C LEU A 77 -12.17 -8.95 7.02
N ILE A 78 -11.92 -9.70 5.95
CA ILE A 78 -12.64 -10.96 5.66
C ILE A 78 -12.51 -11.96 6.82
N SER A 79 -11.31 -12.12 7.39
CA SER A 79 -11.10 -13.02 8.53
C SER A 79 -11.74 -12.55 9.83
N VAL A 80 -11.91 -11.25 10.05
CA VAL A 80 -12.63 -10.73 11.22
C VAL A 80 -14.11 -11.07 11.14
N LEU A 81 -14.73 -11.01 9.95
CA LEU A 81 -16.14 -11.42 9.78
C LEU A 81 -16.30 -12.93 9.86
N GLY A 82 -15.50 -13.69 9.13
CA GLY A 82 -15.70 -15.13 8.95
C GLY A 82 -14.95 -16.02 9.94
N ARG A 83 -14.24 -15.42 10.91
CA ARG A 83 -13.28 -16.13 11.80
C ARG A 83 -12.24 -16.98 11.07
N GLY A 84 -11.99 -16.70 9.78
CA GLY A 84 -11.08 -17.47 8.92
C GLY A 84 -11.75 -18.30 7.84
N ASP A 85 -13.07 -18.49 7.89
CA ASP A 85 -13.82 -19.20 6.85
C ASP A 85 -14.47 -18.22 5.87
N ARG A 86 -14.30 -18.49 4.58
CA ARG A 86 -14.86 -17.69 3.49
C ARG A 86 -16.37 -17.94 3.32
N PHE A 87 -16.84 -19.16 3.58
CA PHE A 87 -18.25 -19.49 3.45
C PHE A 87 -19.09 -18.82 4.54
N ALA A 88 -18.58 -18.78 5.78
CA ALA A 88 -19.22 -18.04 6.86
C ALA A 88 -19.43 -16.55 6.53
N VAL A 89 -18.49 -15.91 5.81
CA VAL A 89 -18.68 -14.51 5.35
C VAL A 89 -19.78 -14.43 4.31
N LEU A 90 -19.84 -15.37 3.36
CA LEU A 90 -20.90 -15.41 2.35
C LEU A 90 -22.26 -15.58 3.00
N ASP A 91 -22.39 -16.51 3.94
CA ASP A 91 -23.65 -16.77 4.64
C ASP A 91 -24.10 -15.54 5.45
N LEU A 92 -23.17 -14.85 6.12
CA LEU A 92 -23.46 -13.60 6.82
C LEU A 92 -23.91 -12.46 5.89
N LEU A 93 -23.29 -12.35 4.71
CA LEU A 93 -23.65 -11.34 3.71
C LEU A 93 -25.00 -11.65 3.05
N GLU A 94 -25.28 -12.92 2.79
CA GLU A 94 -26.54 -13.39 2.21
C GLU A 94 -27.70 -13.24 3.21
N ALA A 95 -27.49 -13.63 4.47
CA ALA A 95 -28.51 -13.54 5.52
C ALA A 95 -28.90 -12.10 5.87
N ASN A 96 -28.00 -11.13 5.67
CA ASN A 96 -28.22 -9.74 6.07
C ASN A 96 -28.29 -8.77 4.88
N ALA A 97 -28.54 -9.28 3.68
CA ALA A 97 -28.53 -8.50 2.44
C ALA A 97 -29.39 -7.23 2.48
N ASP A 98 -30.44 -7.20 3.31
CA ASP A 98 -31.37 -6.08 3.46
C ASP A 98 -30.82 -4.92 4.31
N GLN A 99 -29.89 -5.19 5.24
CA GLN A 99 -29.28 -4.19 6.12
C GLN A 99 -27.99 -3.59 5.53
N LEU A 100 -27.41 -4.24 4.52
CA LEU A 100 -26.19 -3.79 3.88
C LEU A 100 -26.48 -2.70 2.84
N SER A 101 -25.71 -1.61 2.89
CA SER A 101 -25.73 -0.59 1.84
C SER A 101 -25.37 -1.22 0.49
N PRO A 102 -26.25 -1.13 -0.54
CA PRO A 102 -26.06 -1.85 -1.78
C PRO A 102 -24.81 -1.36 -2.52
N PRO A 103 -23.87 -2.24 -2.90
CA PRO A 103 -22.79 -1.85 -3.78
C PRO A 103 -23.35 -1.61 -5.19
N ASP A 104 -22.97 -0.48 -5.78
CA ASP A 104 -23.50 0.10 -7.01
C ASP A 104 -24.09 -0.86 -8.08
N LYS A 105 -25.36 -0.58 -8.39
CA LYS A 105 -26.08 -0.63 -9.69
C LYS A 105 -26.26 -1.91 -10.52
N CYS A 106 -25.71 -3.08 -10.18
CA CYS A 106 -26.07 -4.34 -10.87
C CYS A 106 -26.49 -5.45 -9.91
N ARG A 107 -27.66 -5.26 -9.26
CA ARG A 107 -28.41 -6.33 -8.58
C ARG A 107 -29.04 -7.24 -9.61
N CYS A 108 -28.41 -8.35 -10.00
CA CYS A 108 -29.11 -9.44 -10.70
C CYS A 108 -28.27 -10.73 -10.65
N GLY A 109 -28.62 -11.66 -9.78
CA GLY A 109 -28.20 -13.06 -9.88
C GLY A 109 -28.10 -13.80 -8.53
N PRO A 110 -28.38 -15.12 -8.50
CA PRO A 110 -28.41 -15.95 -7.28
C PRO A 110 -27.04 -16.16 -6.60
N LYS A 111 -26.00 -15.41 -6.98
CA LYS A 111 -24.63 -15.49 -6.43
C LYS A 111 -23.96 -14.11 -6.35
N PHE A 112 -24.75 -13.05 -6.14
CA PHE A 112 -24.27 -11.67 -6.12
C PHE A 112 -23.14 -11.45 -5.09
N TRP A 113 -23.33 -11.87 -3.84
CA TRP A 113 -22.36 -11.67 -2.76
C TRP A 113 -21.06 -12.45 -3.00
N LYS A 114 -21.15 -13.64 -3.59
CA LYS A 114 -19.97 -14.40 -4.05
C LYS A 114 -19.17 -13.61 -5.09
N ARG A 115 -19.83 -13.12 -6.14
CA ARG A 115 -19.20 -12.30 -7.18
C ARG A 115 -18.61 -11.01 -6.61
N PHE A 116 -19.29 -10.37 -5.67
CA PHE A 116 -18.83 -9.16 -4.99
C PHE A 116 -17.52 -9.41 -4.21
N LEU A 117 -17.47 -10.48 -3.40
CA LEU A 117 -16.27 -10.87 -2.68
C LEU A 117 -15.13 -11.24 -3.63
N ASP A 118 -15.42 -12.04 -4.67
CA ASP A 118 -14.45 -12.42 -5.70
C ASP A 118 -13.88 -11.19 -6.40
N GLN A 119 -14.73 -10.22 -6.78
CA GLN A 119 -14.31 -8.98 -7.42
C GLN A 119 -13.39 -8.14 -6.52
N CYS A 120 -13.70 -8.01 -5.23
CA CYS A 120 -12.86 -7.28 -4.28
C CYS A 120 -11.49 -7.95 -4.11
N GLN A 121 -11.46 -9.28 -3.98
CA GLN A 121 -10.22 -10.05 -3.88
C GLN A 121 -9.41 -9.98 -5.17
N THR A 122 -10.07 -10.00 -6.33
CA THR A 122 -9.42 -9.92 -7.64
C THR A 122 -8.74 -8.57 -7.83
N TYR A 123 -9.39 -7.45 -7.47
CA TYR A 123 -8.76 -6.13 -7.54
C TYR A 123 -7.55 -6.00 -6.61
N ALA A 124 -7.61 -6.54 -5.39
CA ALA A 124 -6.47 -6.55 -4.50
C ALA A 124 -5.32 -7.42 -5.03
N MET A 125 -5.63 -8.61 -5.56
CA MET A 125 -4.63 -9.53 -6.11
C MET A 125 -4.00 -9.00 -7.40
N GLN A 126 -4.79 -8.35 -8.25
CA GLN A 126 -4.29 -7.64 -9.44
C GLN A 126 -3.24 -6.59 -9.03
N PHE A 127 -3.49 -5.82 -7.98
CA PHE A 127 -2.54 -4.82 -7.49
C PHE A 127 -1.26 -5.44 -6.93
N VAL A 128 -1.36 -6.54 -6.19
CA VAL A 128 -0.19 -7.27 -5.64
C VAL A 128 0.74 -7.75 -6.75
N LEU A 129 0.19 -8.19 -7.88
CA LEU A 129 0.98 -8.69 -9.02
C LEU A 129 1.46 -7.56 -9.93
N LEU A 130 0.63 -6.56 -10.22
CA LEU A 130 1.01 -5.46 -11.11
C LEU A 130 2.09 -4.59 -10.49
N ARG A 131 2.05 -4.33 -9.18
CA ARG A 131 3.00 -3.42 -8.52
C ARG A 131 4.49 -3.82 -8.69
N PRO A 132 4.91 -5.06 -8.39
CA PRO A 132 6.29 -5.48 -8.63
C PRO A 132 6.63 -5.50 -10.13
N LEU A 133 5.69 -5.85 -11.01
CA LEU A 133 5.91 -5.82 -12.46
C LEU A 133 6.16 -4.39 -12.97
N THR A 134 5.38 -3.42 -12.49
CA THR A 134 5.57 -2.00 -12.82
C THR A 134 6.86 -1.44 -12.23
N ALA A 135 7.26 -1.89 -11.03
CA ALA A 135 8.51 -1.50 -10.39
C ALA A 135 9.75 -2.01 -11.18
N ILE A 136 9.73 -3.28 -11.56
CA ILE A 136 10.81 -3.88 -12.39
C ILE A 136 10.81 -3.25 -13.78
N GLY A 137 9.63 -3.05 -14.38
CA GLY A 137 9.49 -2.36 -15.66
C GLY A 137 10.05 -0.94 -15.64
N TRP A 138 9.88 -0.23 -14.52
CA TRP A 138 10.46 1.09 -14.31
C TRP A 138 11.99 1.03 -14.29
N LEU A 139 12.58 0.08 -13.56
CA LEU A 139 14.04 -0.09 -13.51
C LEU A 139 14.64 -0.39 -14.90
N VAL A 140 14.03 -1.30 -15.65
CA VAL A 140 14.48 -1.64 -17.01
C VAL A 140 14.31 -0.44 -17.94
N SER A 141 13.19 0.28 -17.83
CA SER A 141 12.94 1.48 -18.62
C SER A 141 14.01 2.56 -18.39
N ASN A 142 14.43 2.77 -17.15
CA ASN A 142 15.44 3.78 -16.81
C ASN A 142 16.82 3.46 -17.38
N GLN A 143 17.14 2.19 -17.65
CA GLN A 143 18.41 1.80 -18.28
C GLN A 143 18.40 1.97 -19.80
N LEU A 144 17.23 1.95 -20.43
CA LEU A 144 17.08 2.00 -21.89
C LEU A 144 16.81 3.41 -22.42
N VAL A 145 16.09 4.24 -21.66
CA VAL A 145 15.66 5.57 -22.07
C VAL A 145 15.79 6.53 -20.88
N GLU A 146 16.65 7.53 -21.01
CA GLU A 146 16.69 8.64 -20.06
C GLU A 146 15.44 9.52 -20.23
N PRO A 147 14.69 9.81 -19.16
CA PRO A 147 13.55 10.71 -19.22
C PRO A 147 14.02 12.13 -19.55
N LYS A 148 13.52 12.71 -20.65
CA LYS A 148 13.80 14.12 -20.98
C LYS A 148 12.94 15.08 -20.15
N SER A 149 11.74 14.65 -19.74
CA SER A 149 10.78 15.39 -18.91
C SER A 149 9.80 14.46 -18.16
N PHE A 150 9.15 14.99 -17.11
CA PHE A 150 8.13 14.29 -16.31
C PHE A 150 6.86 13.92 -17.10
N LEU A 151 6.54 14.65 -18.18
CA LEU A 151 5.34 14.49 -19.00
C LEU A 151 5.63 14.16 -20.47
N ASP A 152 6.67 13.37 -20.73
CA ASP A 152 6.94 12.91 -22.08
C ASP A 152 6.03 11.73 -22.45
N TRP A 153 5.07 11.98 -23.34
CA TRP A 153 4.16 10.96 -23.89
C TRP A 153 4.86 9.84 -24.68
N THR A 154 6.11 10.09 -25.07
CA THR A 154 6.96 9.14 -25.81
C THR A 154 7.69 8.18 -24.87
N SER A 155 7.81 8.52 -23.59
CA SER A 155 8.58 7.73 -22.62
C SER A 155 7.75 6.59 -22.02
N PRO A 156 8.24 5.35 -21.99
CA PRO A 156 7.50 4.21 -21.41
C PRO A 156 7.15 4.39 -19.92
N GLN A 157 7.90 5.24 -19.20
CA GLN A 157 7.68 5.61 -17.80
C GLN A 157 6.29 6.20 -17.52
N ILE A 158 5.74 7.05 -18.39
CA ILE A 158 4.43 7.68 -18.15
C ILE A 158 3.31 6.64 -18.15
N TYR A 159 3.39 5.65 -19.04
CA TYR A 159 2.43 4.55 -19.13
C TYR A 159 2.51 3.66 -17.88
N ILE A 160 3.72 3.39 -17.38
CA ILE A 160 3.92 2.66 -16.12
C ILE A 160 3.23 3.42 -14.98
N VAL A 161 3.43 4.72 -14.87
CA VAL A 161 2.78 5.56 -13.84
C VAL A 161 1.26 5.54 -13.96
N ILE A 162 0.70 5.66 -15.16
CA ILE A 162 -0.75 5.62 -15.40
C ILE A 162 -1.35 4.26 -15.00
N VAL A 163 -0.76 3.16 -15.48
CA VAL A 163 -1.19 1.79 -15.16
C VAL A 163 -1.13 1.54 -13.65
N THR A 164 -0.07 2.03 -13.01
CA THR A 164 0.14 1.91 -11.57
C THR A 164 -0.94 2.65 -10.78
N ASN A 165 -1.26 3.89 -11.14
CA ASN A 165 -2.31 4.68 -10.49
C ASN A 165 -3.70 4.09 -10.69
N LEU A 166 -4.01 3.58 -11.89
CA LEU A 166 -5.26 2.88 -12.16
C LEU A 166 -5.40 1.62 -11.30
N SER A 167 -4.33 0.83 -11.19
CA SER A 167 -4.31 -0.39 -10.37
C SER A 167 -4.58 -0.08 -8.88
N ILE A 168 -3.91 0.94 -8.34
CA ILE A 168 -4.15 1.44 -6.97
C ILE A 168 -5.61 1.85 -6.79
N PHE A 169 -6.17 2.60 -7.73
CA PHE A 169 -7.54 3.08 -7.68
C PHE A 169 -8.55 1.93 -7.62
N PHE A 170 -8.40 0.90 -8.46
CA PHE A 170 -9.28 -0.27 -8.43
C PHE A 170 -9.16 -1.07 -7.13
N ALA A 171 -7.94 -1.29 -6.64
CA ALA A 171 -7.71 -1.99 -5.38
C ALA A 171 -8.38 -1.26 -4.20
N PHE A 172 -8.18 0.06 -4.09
CA PHE A 172 -8.80 0.85 -3.05
C PHE A 172 -10.31 0.96 -3.20
N ARG A 173 -10.82 1.06 -4.42
CA ARG A 173 -12.26 1.04 -4.66
C ARG A 173 -12.88 -0.28 -4.20
N GLY A 174 -12.25 -1.42 -4.48
CA GLY A 174 -12.68 -2.73 -3.99
C GLY A 174 -12.68 -2.79 -2.46
N LEU A 175 -11.62 -2.31 -1.83
CA LEU A 175 -11.48 -2.30 -0.38
C LEU A 175 -12.50 -1.39 0.32
N VAL A 176 -12.72 -0.18 -0.19
CA VAL A 176 -13.71 0.77 0.33
C VAL A 176 -15.12 0.24 0.16
N LYS A 177 -15.43 -0.39 -0.98
CA LYS A 177 -16.71 -1.08 -1.21
C LYS A 177 -16.94 -2.19 -0.19
N PHE A 178 -15.94 -3.05 0.02
CA PHE A 178 -16.01 -4.13 1.00
C PHE A 178 -16.21 -3.60 2.42
N TYR A 179 -15.48 -2.55 2.78
CA TYR A 179 -15.64 -1.91 4.08
C TYR A 179 -17.05 -1.33 4.27
N HIS A 180 -17.55 -0.53 3.31
CA HIS A 180 -18.86 0.09 3.45
C HIS A 180 -19.98 -0.94 3.59
N ALA A 181 -19.87 -2.05 2.84
CA ALA A 181 -20.78 -3.19 2.97
C ALA A 181 -20.74 -3.81 4.37
N THR A 182 -19.58 -3.88 5.03
CA THR A 182 -19.39 -4.62 6.28
C THR A 182 -19.25 -3.75 7.54
N ARG A 183 -19.40 -2.42 7.41
CA ARG A 183 -19.13 -1.45 8.49
C ARG A 183 -19.92 -1.69 9.76
N THR A 184 -21.17 -2.15 9.65
CA THR A 184 -22.07 -2.39 10.79
C THR A 184 -21.60 -3.56 11.64
N TYR A 185 -21.13 -4.63 10.99
CA TYR A 185 -20.56 -5.81 11.65
C TYR A 185 -19.17 -5.55 12.22
N LEU A 186 -18.45 -4.58 11.66
CA LEU A 186 -17.12 -4.20 12.10
C LEU A 186 -17.11 -3.09 13.17
N ALA A 187 -18.26 -2.57 13.57
CA ALA A 187 -18.36 -1.46 14.53
C ALA A 187 -17.66 -1.74 15.86
N TRP A 188 -17.71 -3.00 16.36
CA TRP A 188 -17.03 -3.40 17.59
C TRP A 188 -15.50 -3.24 17.53
N CYS A 189 -14.90 -3.42 16.35
CA CYS A 189 -13.44 -3.39 16.21
C CYS A 189 -12.91 -1.98 15.88
N ASN A 190 -13.78 -1.01 15.55
CA ASN A 190 -13.45 0.32 15.01
C ASN A 190 -12.21 0.27 14.08
N PRO A 191 -12.31 -0.41 12.93
CA PRO A 191 -11.16 -0.67 12.09
C PRO A 191 -10.71 0.56 11.30
N TRP A 192 -11.57 1.58 11.17
CA TRP A 192 -11.29 2.75 10.35
C TRP A 192 -10.10 3.58 10.80
N PRO A 193 -9.99 4.00 12.07
CA PRO A 193 -8.84 4.78 12.51
C PRO A 193 -7.53 3.99 12.38
N LYS A 194 -7.56 2.68 12.66
CA LYS A 194 -6.40 1.80 12.55
C LYS A 194 -5.98 1.59 11.09
N PHE A 195 -6.96 1.40 10.20
CA PHE A 195 -6.73 1.26 8.77
C PHE A 195 -6.32 2.56 8.08
N LEU A 196 -6.96 3.67 8.46
CA LEU A 196 -6.65 5.01 7.94
C LEU A 196 -5.28 5.48 8.40
N CYS A 197 -4.80 5.03 9.57
CA CYS A 197 -3.42 5.26 9.99
C CYS A 197 -2.45 4.54 9.03
N ILE A 198 -2.65 3.24 8.76
CA ILE A 198 -1.80 2.44 7.86
C ILE A 198 -1.86 2.96 6.40
N LYS A 199 -3.06 3.20 5.87
CA LYS A 199 -3.27 3.73 4.51
C LYS A 199 -2.87 5.21 4.40
N GLY A 200 -3.00 5.95 5.50
CA GLY A 200 -2.62 7.36 5.61
C GLY A 200 -1.12 7.56 5.45
N VAL A 201 -0.31 6.66 6.03
CA VAL A 201 1.16 6.66 5.84
C VAL A 201 1.53 6.38 4.38
N VAL A 202 0.90 5.41 3.72
CA VAL A 202 1.14 5.15 2.28
C VAL A 202 0.72 6.35 1.42
N PHE A 203 -0.40 7.00 1.75
CA PHE A 203 -0.86 8.16 1.02
C PHE A 203 0.03 9.38 1.29
N MET A 204 0.44 9.61 2.54
CA MET A 204 1.38 10.66 2.93
C MET A 204 2.71 10.49 2.22
N THR A 205 3.30 9.30 2.20
CA THR A 205 4.58 9.05 1.51
C THR A 205 4.49 9.29 -0.01
N PHE A 206 3.35 8.99 -0.64
CA PHE A 206 3.08 9.37 -2.03
C PHE A 206 3.01 10.90 -2.22
N TRP A 207 2.21 11.60 -1.40
CA TRP A 207 2.08 13.05 -1.47
C TRP A 207 3.40 13.76 -1.14
N GLN A 208 4.18 13.26 -0.19
CA GLN A 208 5.52 13.72 0.11
C GLN A 208 6.41 13.64 -1.14
N LYS A 209 6.46 12.48 -1.81
CA LYS A 209 7.23 12.32 -3.05
C LYS A 209 6.82 13.34 -4.12
N MET A 210 5.51 13.48 -4.34
CA MET A 210 4.95 14.39 -5.33
C MET A 210 5.25 15.86 -4.99
N THR A 211 5.02 16.28 -3.75
CA THR A 211 5.26 17.65 -3.30
C THR A 211 6.75 18.01 -3.35
N ILE A 212 7.65 17.11 -2.91
CA ILE A 212 9.10 17.34 -2.99
C ILE A 212 9.53 17.43 -4.46
N SER A 213 9.03 16.55 -5.32
CA SER A 213 9.31 16.59 -6.76
C SER A 213 8.88 17.93 -7.38
N ILE A 214 7.65 18.38 -7.10
CA ILE A 214 7.16 19.68 -7.58
C ILE A 214 8.02 20.83 -7.06
N ILE A 215 8.33 20.85 -5.76
CA ILE A 215 9.15 21.93 -5.17
C ILE A 215 10.54 21.96 -5.81
N VAL A 216 11.19 20.82 -6.00
CA VAL A 216 12.53 20.75 -6.59
C VAL A 216 12.50 21.23 -8.04
N HIS A 217 11.53 20.79 -8.84
CA HIS A 217 11.45 21.17 -10.25
C HIS A 217 10.89 22.57 -10.51
N VAL A 218 10.10 23.15 -9.60
CA VAL A 218 9.51 24.50 -9.76
C VAL A 218 10.33 25.56 -9.05
N ALA A 219 10.75 25.33 -7.80
CA ALA A 219 11.38 26.35 -6.97
C ALA A 219 12.92 26.29 -6.99
N TYR A 220 13.51 25.15 -7.39
CA TYR A 220 14.95 24.95 -7.40
C TYR A 220 15.52 24.58 -8.78
N ALA A 221 14.74 24.77 -9.84
CA ALA A 221 15.14 24.47 -11.21
C ALA A 221 16.51 25.08 -11.59
N ASP A 222 16.77 26.33 -11.15
CA ASP A 222 18.00 27.06 -11.47
C ASP A 222 19.24 26.62 -10.66
N LYS A 223 19.06 25.85 -9.57
CA LYS A 223 20.17 25.42 -8.70
C LYS A 223 20.78 24.08 -9.08
N PHE A 224 20.06 23.24 -9.84
CA PHE A 224 20.55 21.92 -10.25
C PHE A 224 21.04 21.97 -11.70
N LYS A 225 22.23 21.42 -11.96
CA LYS A 225 22.84 21.43 -13.31
C LYS A 225 22.30 20.31 -14.20
N SER A 226 21.73 19.26 -13.60
CA SER A 226 21.14 18.11 -14.29
C SER A 226 19.84 17.66 -13.62
N ASN A 227 18.90 17.13 -14.41
CA ASN A 227 17.68 16.50 -13.92
C ASN A 227 17.97 15.30 -13.00
N GLU A 228 19.10 14.62 -13.20
CA GLU A 228 19.50 13.46 -12.40
C GLU A 228 19.82 13.86 -10.95
N GLU A 229 20.55 14.95 -10.76
CA GLU A 229 20.88 15.50 -9.43
C GLU A 229 19.62 15.93 -8.67
N ALA A 230 18.65 16.50 -9.39
CA ALA A 230 17.37 16.88 -8.83
C ALA A 230 16.56 15.65 -8.38
N THR A 231 16.49 14.60 -9.20
CA THR A 231 15.78 13.36 -8.84
C THR A 231 16.43 12.62 -7.68
N ASP A 232 17.76 12.61 -7.61
CA ASP A 232 18.52 12.04 -6.49
C ASP A 232 18.25 12.80 -5.19
N PHE A 233 18.19 14.13 -5.26
CA PHE A 233 17.88 14.97 -4.11
C PHE A 233 16.45 14.74 -3.61
N VAL A 234 15.47 14.58 -4.52
CA VAL A 234 14.08 14.23 -4.18
C VAL A 234 14.05 12.87 -3.46
N ALA A 235 14.72 11.85 -4.01
CA ALA A 235 14.74 10.51 -3.43
C ALA A 235 15.38 10.49 -2.03
N ARG A 236 16.50 11.20 -1.83
CA ARG A 236 17.17 11.33 -0.53
C ARG A 236 16.29 12.06 0.48
N SER A 237 15.66 13.17 0.07
CA SER A 237 14.77 13.96 0.93
C SER A 237 13.56 13.14 1.37
N GLN A 238 12.96 12.37 0.45
CA GLN A 238 11.86 11.48 0.75
C GLN A 238 12.28 10.36 1.71
N ASN A 239 13.41 9.70 1.45
CA ASN A 239 13.91 8.63 2.33
C ASN A 239 14.21 9.15 3.74
N PHE A 240 14.70 10.38 3.87
CA PHE A 240 14.89 11.04 5.15
C PHE A 240 13.57 11.30 5.89
N LEU A 241 12.56 11.83 5.19
CA LEU A 241 11.23 12.07 5.78
C LEU A 241 10.53 10.78 6.20
N ILE A 242 10.63 9.72 5.40
CA ILE A 242 10.11 8.39 5.77
C ILE A 242 10.74 7.90 7.08
N CYS A 243 12.05 8.11 7.28
CA CYS A 243 12.71 7.72 8.52
C CYS A 243 12.26 8.53 9.74
N LEU A 244 11.65 9.70 9.55
CA LEU A 244 11.08 10.53 10.62
C LEU A 244 9.60 10.23 10.88
N GLU A 245 8.85 9.84 9.85
CA GLU A 245 7.42 9.53 9.95
C GLU A 245 7.15 8.17 10.58
N MET A 246 7.99 7.17 10.27
CA MET A 246 7.88 5.79 10.75
C MET A 246 8.33 5.64 12.20
#